data_AF-A0A839Z472-F1
#
_entry.id   AF-A0A839Z472-F1
#
_cell.length_a   1.000
_cell.length_b   1.000
_cell.length_c   1.000
_cell.angle_alpha   90.00
_cell.angle_beta   90.00
_cell.angle_gamma   90.00
#
_symmetry.space_group_name_H-M   'P 1'
#
loop_
_entity.id
_entity.type
_entity.pdbx_description
1 polymer ?
#
loop_
_entity_poly.entity_id
_entity_poly.type
_entity_poly.pdbx_seq_one_letter_code
_entity_poly.pdbx_strand_id
1 'polypeptide(L)'
;MRSEEPEVAIAARAAALRPFIGTTAEERRTALLRLLRQERRASRSGHGYDASRHAALRRLMAETQAAPDRLRGPGATAHNEKAARATGRPRQLR
;
A
#
# COMPACT_ATOMS: atom_id res chain seq x y z
N MET A 1 -29.72 -7.75 1.58
CA MET A 1 -28.52 -8.54 1.22
C MET A 1 -28.10 -8.19 -0.21
N ARG A 2 -27.14 -7.27 -0.44
CA ARG A 2 -26.56 -6.99 -1.78
C ARG A 2 -25.19 -6.29 -1.67
N SER A 3 -24.20 -6.92 -1.04
CA SER A 3 -22.88 -6.26 -0.89
C SER A 3 -21.68 -7.17 -1.17
N GLU A 4 -21.88 -8.45 -1.48
CA GLU A 4 -20.78 -9.38 -1.79
C GLU A 4 -20.42 -9.40 -3.29
N GLU A 5 -21.39 -9.19 -4.18
CA GLU A 5 -21.17 -9.11 -5.63
C GLU A 5 -20.06 -8.12 -6.07
N PRO A 6 -19.99 -6.88 -5.53
CA PRO A 6 -18.94 -5.96 -5.94
C PRO A 6 -17.54 -6.40 -5.46
N GLU A 7 -17.42 -6.94 -4.25
CA GLU A 7 -16.13 -7.41 -3.73
C GLU A 7 -15.61 -8.64 -4.49
N VAL A 8 -16.51 -9.57 -4.86
CA VAL A 8 -16.15 -10.72 -5.70
C VAL A 8 -15.69 -10.28 -7.08
N ALA A 9 -16.38 -9.32 -7.70
CA ALA A 9 -15.99 -8.76 -9.00
C ALA A 9 -14.62 -8.05 -8.91
N ILE A 10 -14.38 -7.27 -7.86
CA ILE A 10 -13.10 -6.59 -7.61
C ILE A 10 -11.98 -7.62 -7.42
N ALA A 11 -12.21 -8.68 -6.63
CA ALA A 11 -11.23 -9.73 -6.39
C ALA A 11 -10.89 -10.51 -7.66
N ALA A 12 -11.91 -10.89 -8.45
CA ALA A 12 -11.71 -11.56 -9.74
C ALA A 12 -10.93 -10.67 -10.72
N ARG A 13 -11.24 -9.37 -10.77
CA ARG A 13 -10.52 -8.42 -11.61
C ARG A 13 -9.08 -8.24 -11.17
N ALA A 14 -8.83 -8.16 -9.86
CA ALA A 14 -7.48 -8.09 -9.31
C ALA A 14 -6.67 -9.34 -9.68
N ALA A 15 -7.27 -10.53 -9.54
CA ALA A 15 -6.64 -11.79 -9.92
C ALA A 15 -6.29 -11.84 -11.42
N ALA A 16 -7.20 -11.38 -12.29
CA ALA A 16 -6.98 -11.33 -13.73
C ALA A 16 -5.86 -10.36 -14.15
N LEU A 17 -5.61 -9.31 -13.36
CA LEU A 17 -4.56 -8.33 -13.67
C LEU A 17 -3.16 -8.79 -13.22
N ARG A 18 -3.06 -9.65 -12.20
CA ARG A 18 -1.77 -10.08 -11.61
C ARG A 18 -0.72 -10.55 -12.63
N PRO A 19 -1.05 -11.36 -13.66
CA PRO A 19 -0.06 -11.81 -14.65
C PRO A 19 0.59 -10.68 -15.45
N PHE A 20 -0.07 -9.52 -15.56
CA PHE A 20 0.36 -8.41 -16.42
C PHE A 20 1.10 -7.29 -15.67
N ILE A 21 1.17 -7.38 -14.34
CA ILE A 21 1.68 -6.28 -13.49
C ILE A 21 3.16 -6.46 -13.14
N GLY A 22 3.87 -7.37 -13.83
CA GLY A 22 5.29 -7.61 -13.60
C GLY A 22 5.56 -8.61 -12.47
N THR A 23 6.79 -9.09 -12.43
CA THR A 23 7.19 -10.25 -11.62
C THR A 23 7.84 -9.83 -10.30
N THR A 24 8.48 -8.66 -10.25
CA THR A 24 9.09 -8.11 -9.04
C THR A 24 8.14 -7.17 -8.30
N ALA A 25 8.37 -6.95 -7.00
CA ALA A 25 7.55 -6.03 -6.21
C ALA A 25 7.65 -4.57 -6.71
N GLU A 26 8.82 -4.17 -7.21
CA GLU A 26 9.06 -2.84 -7.77
C GLU A 26 8.39 -2.64 -9.13
N GLU A 27 8.46 -3.63 -10.01
CA GLU A 27 7.72 -3.65 -11.28
C GLU A 27 6.22 -3.52 -11.02
N ARG A 28 5.70 -4.34 -10.08
CA ARG A 28 4.30 -4.27 -9.66
C ARG A 28 3.90 -2.89 -9.17
N ARG A 29 4.68 -2.33 -8.24
CA ARG A 29 4.41 -0.99 -7.71
C ARG A 29 4.40 0.07 -8.83
N THR A 30 5.38 0.00 -9.74
CA THR A 30 5.52 0.97 -10.83
C THR A 30 4.36 0.88 -11.83
N ALA A 31 3.99 -0.34 -12.23
CA ALA A 31 2.88 -0.59 -13.12
C ALA A 31 1.53 -0.18 -12.49
N LEU A 32 1.28 -0.50 -11.22
CA LEU A 32 0.07 -0.09 -10.50
C LEU A 32 -0.06 1.42 -10.39
N LEU A 33 1.02 2.14 -10.09
CA LEU A 33 1.01 3.60 -10.04
C LEU A 33 0.67 4.23 -11.40
N ARG A 34 1.19 3.66 -12.50
CA ARG A 34 0.88 4.12 -13.86
C ARG A 34 -0.60 3.90 -14.18
N LEU A 35 -1.14 2.71 -13.91
CA LEU A 35 -2.53 2.37 -14.16
C LEU A 35 -3.50 3.22 -13.32
N LEU A 36 -3.22 3.43 -12.03
CA LEU A 36 -4.03 4.29 -11.17
C LEU A 36 -4.05 5.75 -11.64
N ARG A 37 -2.93 6.26 -12.18
CA ARG A 37 -2.87 7.60 -12.78
C ARG A 37 -3.71 7.69 -14.05
N GLN A 38 -3.73 6.64 -14.88
CA GLN A 38 -4.58 6.59 -16.06
C GLN A 38 -6.07 6.57 -15.68
N GLU A 39 -6.47 5.73 -14.73
CA GLU A 39 -7.85 5.70 -14.23
C GLU A 39 -8.29 7.04 -13.65
N ARG A 40 -7.42 7.74 -12.92
CA ARG A 40 -7.71 9.09 -12.40
C ARG A 40 -7.86 10.14 -13.49
N ARG A 41 -7.20 9.96 -14.64
CA ARG A 41 -7.42 10.83 -15.82
C ARG A 41 -8.75 10.51 -16.48
N ALA A 42 -9.06 9.22 -16.66
CA ALA A 42 -10.34 8.75 -17.19
C ALA A 42 -11.53 9.23 -16.35
N SER A 43 -11.40 9.22 -15.02
CA SER A 43 -12.44 9.71 -14.11
C SER A 43 -12.69 11.21 -14.24
N ARG A 44 -11.68 11.98 -14.68
CA ARG A 44 -11.79 13.44 -14.88
C ARG A 44 -12.33 13.80 -16.26
N SER A 45 -12.05 12.99 -17.28
CA SER A 45 -12.58 13.17 -18.64
C SER A 45 -13.96 12.54 -18.83
N GLY A 46 -14.44 11.76 -17.87
CA GLY A 46 -15.73 11.07 -17.93
C GLY A 46 -15.77 9.89 -18.91
N HIS A 47 -14.62 9.54 -19.52
CA HIS A 47 -14.54 8.50 -20.55
C HIS A 47 -13.59 7.38 -20.11
N GLY A 48 -14.07 6.13 -20.19
CA GLY A 48 -13.24 4.94 -19.95
C GLY A 48 -12.86 4.68 -18.49
N TYR A 49 -13.51 5.35 -17.54
CA TYR A 49 -13.35 5.06 -16.11
C TYR A 49 -14.17 3.84 -15.71
N ASP A 50 -13.53 2.90 -15.02
CA ASP A 50 -14.18 1.72 -14.44
C ASP A 50 -13.91 1.69 -12.93
N ALA A 51 -14.96 1.89 -12.13
CA ALA A 51 -14.87 1.90 -10.68
C ALA A 51 -14.40 0.55 -10.10
N SER A 52 -14.79 -0.56 -10.71
CA SER A 52 -14.38 -1.91 -10.29
C SER A 52 -12.91 -2.15 -10.61
N ARG A 53 -12.45 -1.71 -11.79
CA ARG A 53 -11.03 -1.74 -12.15
C ARG A 53 -10.20 -0.85 -11.23
N HIS A 54 -10.68 0.36 -10.94
CA HIS A 54 -10.00 1.28 -10.03
C HIS A 54 -9.85 0.67 -8.62
N ALA A 55 -10.92 0.06 -8.09
CA ALA A 55 -10.88 -0.63 -6.80
C ALA A 55 -9.92 -1.83 -6.80
N ALA A 56 -9.91 -2.64 -7.88
CA ALA A 56 -8.98 -3.76 -8.04
C ALA A 56 -7.52 -3.31 -8.04
N LEU A 57 -7.19 -2.22 -8.75
CA LEU A 57 -5.84 -1.63 -8.74
C LEU A 57 -5.43 -1.13 -7.35
N ARG A 58 -6.36 -0.50 -6.61
CA ARG A 58 -6.09 -0.07 -5.23
C ARG A 58 -5.82 -1.25 -4.30
N ARG A 59 -6.58 -2.34 -4.43
CA ARG A 59 -6.37 -3.58 -3.67
C ARG A 59 -4.98 -4.16 -3.93
N LEU A 60 -4.59 -4.31 -5.20
CA LEU A 60 -3.26 -4.80 -5.58
C LEU A 60 -2.13 -3.89 -5.07
N MET A 61 -2.36 -2.58 -5.01
CA MET A 61 -1.39 -1.63 -4.47
C MET A 61 -1.20 -1.84 -2.97
N ALA A 62 -2.30 -2.03 -2.22
CA ALA A 62 -2.24 -2.34 -0.79
C ALA A 62 -1.54 -3.69 -0.52
N GLU A 63 -1.79 -4.72 -1.33
CA GLU A 63 -1.09 -6.00 -1.24
C GLU A 63 0.43 -5.85 -1.46
N THR A 64 0.83 -5.01 -2.43
CA THR A 64 2.24 -4.74 -2.72
C THR A 64 2.91 -3.93 -1.60
N GLN A 65 2.16 -3.08 -0.89
CA GLN A 65 2.62 -2.30 0.27
C GLN A 65 2.59 -3.07 1.59
N ALA A 66 1.77 -4.12 1.73
CA ALA A 66 1.78 -5.02 2.88
C ALA A 66 2.90 -6.08 2.81
N ALA A 67 3.38 -6.37 1.60
CA ALA A 67 4.51 -7.28 1.38
C ALA A 67 5.86 -6.85 2.01
N PRO A 68 6.27 -5.57 2.07
CA PRO A 68 7.52 -5.17 2.73
C PRO A 68 7.55 -5.48 4.24
N ASP A 69 6.39 -5.54 4.92
CA ASP A 69 6.35 -5.86 6.36
C ASP A 69 6.42 -7.35 6.66
N ARG A 70 6.15 -8.25 5.70
CA ARG A 70 6.31 -9.70 5.95
C ARG A 70 7.76 -10.19 5.88
N LEU A 71 8.65 -9.41 5.28
CA LEU A 71 10.10 -9.64 5.30
C LEU A 71 10.80 -8.87 6.43
N ARG A 72 10.08 -7.98 7.13
CA ARG A 72 10.54 -7.31 8.34
C ARG A 72 9.89 -8.03 9.53
N GLY A 73 10.59 -9.02 10.08
CA GLY A 73 10.11 -9.82 11.21
C GLY A 73 9.56 -8.97 12.37
N PRO A 74 8.82 -9.58 13.31
CA PRO A 74 8.19 -8.88 14.44
C PRO A 74 9.25 -8.24 15.35
N GLY A 75 9.69 -7.04 15.02
CA GLY A 75 10.74 -6.33 15.75
C GLY A 75 10.78 -4.82 15.50
N ALA A 76 9.88 -4.28 14.68
CA ALA A 76 9.87 -2.85 14.33
C ALA A 76 8.89 -2.00 15.16
N THR A 77 8.51 -2.44 16.37
CA THR A 77 7.81 -1.62 17.36
C THR A 77 8.61 -1.60 18.67
N ALA A 78 9.76 -0.94 18.67
CA ALA A 78 10.50 -0.63 19.90
C ALA A 78 11.26 0.71 19.78
N HIS A 79 10.60 1.74 19.28
CA HIS A 79 11.07 3.12 19.44
C HIS A 79 9.89 4.00 19.87
N ASN A 80 9.61 4.03 21.19
CA ASN A 80 9.55 5.30 21.93
C ASN A 80 9.34 5.18 23.45
N GLU A 81 10.07 4.30 24.14
CA GLU A 81 10.22 4.41 25.60
C GLU A 81 11.70 4.41 25.98
N LYS A 82 12.11 5.38 26.81
CA LYS A 82 13.48 5.71 27.27
C LYS A 82 14.36 6.54 26.33
N ALA A 83 14.02 7.82 26.17
CA ALA A 83 15.02 8.88 25.94
C ALA A 83 14.82 10.08 26.90
N ALA A 84 14.44 9.83 28.15
CA ALA A 84 14.32 10.88 29.19
C ALA A 84 14.98 10.50 30.53
N ARG A 85 16.02 9.65 30.49
CA ARG A 85 16.95 9.48 31.62
C ARG A 85 18.37 9.41 31.10
N ALA A 86 19.14 10.47 31.36
CA ALA A 86 20.61 10.55 31.44
C ALA A 86 21.24 11.67 30.59
N THR A 87 21.00 12.91 31.00
CA THR A 87 22.05 13.94 31.03
C THR A 87 22.06 14.44 32.47
N GLY A 88 22.95 13.98 33.35
CA GLY A 88 24.39 14.26 33.27
C GLY A 88 24.67 15.54 34.06
N ARG A 89 24.78 15.43 35.39
CA ARG A 89 25.25 16.49 36.31
C ARG A 89 26.54 17.12 35.80
N PRO A 90 26.70 18.45 35.92
CA PRO A 90 28.00 19.04 36.21
C PRO A 90 28.11 19.41 37.69
N ARG A 91 29.19 18.89 38.25
CA ARG A 91 29.80 19.13 39.55
C ARG A 91 30.19 20.61 39.66
N GLN A 92 29.70 21.31 40.68
CA GLN A 92 30.33 22.54 41.19
C GLN A 92 30.68 22.29 42.65
N LEU A 93 31.98 22.34 42.89
CA LEU A 93 32.67 22.20 44.16
C LEU A 93 32.78 23.57 44.80
N ARG A 94 32.57 23.59 46.12
CA ARG A 94 32.90 24.63 47.10
C ARG A 94 32.08 25.91 47.12
#